data_AF-A0A2W6URZ3-F1
#
_entry.id   AF-A0A2W6URZ3-F1
#
_cell.length_a   1.000
_cell.length_b   1.000
_cell.length_c   1.000
_cell.angle_alpha   90.00
_cell.angle_beta   90.00
_cell.angle_gamma   90.00
#
_symmetry.space_group_name_H-M   'P 1'
#
loop_
_entity.id
_entity.type
_entity.pdbx_description
1 polymer ?
#
loop_
_entity_poly.entity_id
_entity_poly.type
_entity_poly.pdbx_seq_one_letter_code
_entity_poly.pdbx_strand_id
1 'polypeptide(L)' 'MQGEAVLIDDRVAFEEHYVSDLDQWIEDGIDCPGLVLIEVRAVRATAWGAVSGEVIYA' A
#
# COMPACT_ATOMS: atom_id res chain seq x y z
N MET A 1 -11.30 -7.87 0.98
CA MET A 1 -11.33 -6.49 0.45
C MET A 1 -11.15 -6.56 -1.06
N GLN A 2 -11.73 -5.62 -1.79
CA GLN A 2 -11.57 -5.40 -3.22
C GLN A 2 -11.16 -3.93 -3.40
N GLY A 3 -10.29 -3.65 -4.35
CA GLY A 3 -9.79 -2.32 -4.63
C GLY A 3 -9.12 -2.23 -5.99
N GLU A 4 -8.89 -1.00 -6.43
CA GLU A 4 -8.14 -0.69 -7.65
C GLU A 4 -6.69 -0.37 -7.26
N ALA A 5 -5.75 -0.94 -8.00
CA ALA A 5 -4.32 -0.77 -7.73
C ALA A 5 -3.66 0.03 -8.85
N VAL A 6 -2.77 0.94 -8.47
CA VAL A 6 -1.85 1.61 -9.38
C VAL A 6 -0.41 1.32 -8.97
N LEU A 7 0.46 1.25 -9.98
CA LEU A 7 1.91 1.10 -9.77
C LEU A 7 2.55 2.48 -9.83
N ILE A 8 3.38 2.79 -8.85
CA ILE A 8 4.09 4.05 -8.71
C ILE A 8 5.58 3.74 -8.73
N ASP A 9 6.27 4.30 -9.71
CA ASP A 9 7.73 4.33 -9.84
C ASP A 9 8.17 5.79 -9.72
N ASP A 10 8.06 6.32 -8.50
CA ASP A 10 8.40 7.70 -8.16
C ASP A 10 9.16 7.72 -6.83
N ARG A 11 10.33 8.36 -6.86
CA ARG A 11 11.23 8.40 -5.70
C ARG A 11 10.64 9.18 -4.52
N VAL A 12 9.94 10.27 -4.79
CA VAL A 12 9.37 11.11 -3.72
C VAL A 12 8.27 10.35 -2.99
N ALA A 13 7.43 9.61 -3.72
CA ALA A 13 6.43 8.72 -3.14
C ALA A 13 7.04 7.60 -2.29
N PHE A 14 8.20 7.06 -2.69
CA PHE A 14 8.93 6.12 -1.83
C PHE A 14 9.42 6.78 -0.56
N GLU A 15 10.07 7.95 -0.64
CA GLU A 15 10.58 8.67 0.54
C GLU A 15 9.50 8.95 1.59
N GLU A 16 8.27 9.24 1.16
CA GLU A 16 7.13 9.49 2.06
C GLU A 16 6.66 8.23 2.82
N HIS A 17 6.74 7.05 2.18
CA HIS A 17 6.15 5.81 2.71
C HIS A 17 7.19 4.77 3.18
N TYR A 18 8.47 5.00 2.92
CA TYR A 18 9.54 4.10 3.30
C TYR A 18 9.76 4.13 4.81
N VAL A 19 9.89 2.96 5.43
CA VAL A 19 10.16 2.80 6.86
C VAL A 19 11.37 1.88 7.04
N SER A 20 12.17 2.10 8.09
CA SER A 20 13.41 1.37 8.34
C SER A 20 13.23 -0.15 8.45
N ASP A 21 12.04 -0.62 8.82
CA ASP A 21 11.74 -2.04 8.90
C ASP A 21 11.77 -2.73 7.51
N LEU A 22 11.73 -1.96 6.41
CA LEU A 22 11.86 -2.47 5.05
C LEU A 22 13.30 -2.76 4.65
N ASP A 23 14.30 -2.23 5.36
CA ASP A 23 15.73 -2.41 5.06
C ASP A 23 16.13 -3.90 5.07
N GLN A 24 15.40 -4.74 5.83
CA GLN A 24 15.66 -6.19 5.86
C GLN A 24 15.33 -6.89 4.54
N TRP A 25 14.53 -6.28 3.67
CA TRP A 25 14.08 -6.83 2.39
C TRP A 25 14.61 -6.07 1.18
N ILE A 26 14.97 -4.80 1.37
CA ILE A 26 15.36 -3.87 0.31
C ILE A 26 16.76 -3.35 0.65
N GLU A 27 17.79 -4.12 0.28
CA GLU A 27 19.18 -3.88 0.69
C GLU A 27 19.69 -2.48 0.29
N ASP A 28 19.27 -1.99 -0.89
CA ASP A 28 19.65 -0.69 -1.45
C ASP A 28 18.69 0.45 -1.05
N GLY A 29 17.76 0.20 -0.13
CA GLY A 29 16.78 1.20 0.30
C GLY A 29 15.85 1.66 -0.84
N ILE A 30 15.45 2.93 -0.80
CA ILE A 30 14.66 3.59 -1.86
C ILE A 30 15.36 3.64 -3.22
N ASP A 31 16.68 3.41 -3.26
CA ASP A 31 17.50 3.40 -4.47
C ASP A 31 17.59 2.02 -5.13
N CYS A 32 16.88 1.02 -4.60
CA CYS A 32 16.84 -0.33 -5.14
C CYS A 32 16.30 -0.36 -6.59
N PRO A 33 17.08 -0.89 -7.56
CA PRO A 33 16.64 -0.98 -8.94
C PRO A 33 15.38 -1.83 -9.10
N GLY A 34 14.35 -1.26 -9.74
CA GLY A 34 13.08 -1.95 -9.99
C GLY A 34 12.14 -2.02 -8.79
N LEU A 35 12.40 -1.22 -7.74
CA LEU A 35 11.44 -0.99 -6.67
C LEU A 35 10.18 -0.31 -7.23
N VAL A 36 9.00 -0.81 -6.85
CA VAL A 36 7.69 -0.27 -7.28
C VAL A 36 6.76 -0.21 -6.08
N LEU A 37 6.08 0.92 -5.89
CA LEU A 37 5.05 1.08 -4.86
C LEU A 37 3.69 0.72 -5.48
N ILE A 38 2.89 -0.01 -4.72
CA ILE A 38 1.51 -0.33 -5.10
C ILE A 38 0.58 0.49 -4.20
N GLU A 39 -0.04 1.53 -4.75
CA GLU A 39 -1.15 2.22 -4.09
C GLU A 39 -2.44 1.47 -4.41
N VAL A 40 -3.16 1.03 -3.37
CA VAL A 40 -4.45 0.36 -3.52
C VAL A 40 -5.55 1.24 -2.95
N ARG A 41 -6.45 1.69 -3.82
CA ARG A 41 -7.68 2.38 -3.43
C ARG A 41 -8.75 1.34 -3.14
N ALA A 42 -9.08 1.19 -1.86
CA ALA A 42 -10.10 0.25 -1.44
C ALA A 42 -11.48 0.68 -1.96
N VAL A 43 -12.13 -0.21 -2.71
CA VAL A 43 -13.49 0.01 -3.26
C VAL A 43 -14.53 -0.68 -2.38
N ARG A 44 -14.19 -1.84 -1.81
CA ARG A 44 -15.10 -2.60 -0.94
C ARG A 44 -14.35 -3.41 0.10
N ALA A 45 -14.84 -3.44 1.33
CA ALA A 45 -14.36 -4.36 2.37
C ALA A 45 -15.52 -5.19 2.94
N THR A 46 -15.30 -6.50 3.09
CA THR A 46 -16.23 -7.39 3.80
C THR A 46 -15.57 -7.77 5.12
N ALA A 47 -16.25 -7.46 6.23
CA ALA A 47 -15.83 -7.82 7.57
C ALA A 47 -16.70 -8.98 8.09
N TRP A 48 -16.10 -9.89 8.85
CA TRP A 48 -16.77 -11.00 9.52
C TRP A 48 -16.55 -10.88 11.03
N GLY A 49 -17.61 -10.74 11.82
CA GLY A 49 -17.57 -10.51 13.28
C GLY A 49 -18.88 -9.90 13.82
N ALA A 50 -18.97 -9.62 15.13
CA ALA A 50 -20.16 -9.06 15.79
C ALA A 50 -20.41 -7.56 15.53
N VAL A 51 -19.96 -7.05 14.39
CA VAL A 51 -20.15 -5.65 14.00
C VAL A 51 -21.22 -5.63 12.91
N SER A 52 -22.43 -5.18 13.25
CA SER A 52 -23.47 -4.94 12.24
C SER A 52 -23.17 -3.62 11.53
N GLY A 53 -22.70 -3.68 10.28
CA GLY A 53 -22.61 -2.49 9.44
C GLY A 53 -21.75 -2.67 8.19
N GLU A 54 -22.27 -2.23 7.05
CA GLU A 54 -21.51 -2.01 5.82
C GLU A 54 -20.96 -0.58 5.86
N VAL A 55 -19.64 -0.40 5.77
CA VAL A 55 -18.99 0.92 5.71
C VAL A 55 -18.70 1.23 4.25
N ILE A 56 -19.35 2.26 3.71
CA ILE A 56 -19.13 2.79 2.37
C ILE A 56 -18.28 4.05 2.52
N TYR A 57 -17.04 4.03 2.02
CA TYR A 57 -16.27 5.26 1.83
C TYR A 57 -16.66 5.85 0.47
N ALA A 58 -17.13 7.10 0.50
CA ALA A 58 -17.50 7.90 -0.66
C ALA A 58 -16.31 8.72 -1.18
#